data_AF-A0A831Z0R2-F1
#
_entry.id   AF-A0A831Z0R2-F1
#
_cell.length_a   1.000
_cell.length_b   1.000
_cell.length_c   1.000
_cell.angle_alpha   90.00
_cell.angle_beta   90.00
_cell.angle_gamma   90.00
#
_symmetry.space_group_name_H-M   'P 1'
#
loop_
_entity.id
_entity.type
_entity.pdbx_description
1 polymer ?
#
loop_
_entity_poly.entity_id
_entity_poly.type
_entity_poly.pdbx_seq_one_letter_code
_entity_poly.pdbx_strand_id
1 'polypeptide(L)'
;MLTAGGFAEWFLNLGIGLGILITTLLLVVGGFGVATSAGNPENLEKAKETITSALAGLAFILLSWLILDIIGTDILGINIFNR
;
A
#
# COMPACT_ATOMS: atom_id res chain seq x y z
N MET A 1 -18.35 -1.86 -23.42
CA MET A 1 -17.12 -2.58 -23.83
C MET A 1 -16.17 -2.49 -22.64
N LEU A 2 -15.85 -3.59 -21.97
CA LEU A 2 -14.87 -3.58 -20.87
C LEU A 2 -13.49 -3.36 -21.48
N THR A 3 -13.02 -2.11 -21.51
CA THR A 3 -11.63 -1.81 -21.82
C THR A 3 -10.78 -2.27 -20.65
N ALA A 4 -9.63 -2.90 -20.93
CA ALA A 4 -8.73 -3.41 -19.89
C ALA A 4 -8.34 -2.34 -18.86
N GLY A 5 -8.32 -1.06 -19.25
CA GLY A 5 -8.06 0.06 -18.33
C GLY A 5 -9.11 0.25 -17.24
N GLY A 6 -10.40 0.09 -17.54
CA GLY A 6 -11.45 0.24 -16.52
C GLY A 6 -11.40 -0.86 -15.46
N PHE A 7 -11.01 -2.06 -15.84
CA PHE A 7 -10.79 -3.16 -14.90
C PHE A 7 -9.53 -2.94 -14.04
N ALA A 8 -8.44 -2.45 -14.65
CA ALA A 8 -7.20 -2.13 -13.94
C ALA A 8 -7.40 -0.97 -12.94
N GLU A 9 -8.08 0.11 -13.34
CA GLU A 9 -8.42 1.24 -12.45
C GLU A 9 -9.26 0.80 -11.26
N TRP A 10 -10.27 -0.02 -11.50
CA TRP A 10 -11.13 -0.52 -10.44
C TRP A 10 -10.33 -1.37 -9.43
N PHE A 11 -9.47 -2.26 -9.93
CA PHE A 11 -8.63 -3.09 -9.08
C PHE A 11 -7.58 -2.26 -8.32
N LEU A 12 -6.99 -1.26 -8.98
CA LEU A 12 -6.02 -0.35 -8.37
C LEU A 12 -6.65 0.51 -7.28
N ASN A 13 -7.78 1.17 -7.55
CA ASN A 13 -8.46 1.99 -6.54
C ASN A 13 -8.90 1.14 -5.34
N LEU A 14 -9.36 -0.09 -5.59
CA LEU A 14 -9.73 -1.01 -4.52
C LEU A 14 -8.49 -1.45 -3.72
N GLY A 15 -7.39 -1.79 -4.38
CA GLY A 15 -6.14 -2.19 -3.75
C GLY A 15 -5.48 -1.06 -2.94
N ILE A 16 -5.44 0.16 -3.47
CA ILE A 16 -4.90 1.34 -2.79
C ILE A 16 -5.76 1.71 -1.59
N GLY A 17 -7.09 1.75 -1.75
CA GLY A 17 -8.01 2.07 -0.66
C GLY A 17 -7.91 1.09 0.50
N LEU A 18 -7.92 -0.22 0.21
CA LEU A 18 -7.75 -1.26 1.22
C LEU A 18 -6.33 -1.27 1.80
N GLY A 19 -5.31 -1.09 0.97
CA GLY A 19 -3.92 -1.07 1.40
C GLY A 19 -3.63 0.04 2.39
N ILE A 20 -4.07 1.27 2.10
CA ILE A 20 -3.91 2.42 3.01
C ILE A 20 -4.63 2.13 4.34
N LEU A 21 -5.85 1.60 4.30
CA LEU A 21 -6.62 1.30 5.50
C LEU A 21 -5.92 0.25 6.38
N ILE A 22 -5.47 -0.85 5.78
CA ILE A 22 -4.78 -1.95 6.49
C ILE A 22 -3.44 -1.47 7.03
N THR A 23 -2.63 -0.78 6.22
CA THR A 23 -1.35 -0.23 6.66
C THR A 23 -1.54 0.75 7.83
N THR A 24 -2.56 1.60 7.79
CA THR A 24 -2.84 2.53 8.89
C THR A 24 -3.15 1.78 10.18
N LEU A 25 -3.97 0.73 10.13
CA LEU A 25 -4.25 -0.11 11.30
C LEU A 25 -2.98 -0.80 11.83
N LEU A 26 -2.15 -1.36 10.96
CA LEU A 26 -0.89 -1.99 11.34
C LEU A 26 0.11 -1.00 11.93
N LEU A 27 0.17 0.23 11.41
CA LEU A 27 1.01 1.30 11.97
C LEU A 27 0.53 1.71 13.36
N VAL A 28 -0.79 1.77 13.59
CA VAL A 28 -1.35 2.05 14.92
C VAL A 28 -0.99 0.91 15.88
N VAL A 29 -1.26 -0.34 15.52
CA VAL A 29 -0.96 -1.51 16.37
C VAL A 29 0.55 -1.63 16.64
N GLY A 30 1.39 -1.47 15.62
CA GLY A 30 2.84 -1.49 15.75
C GLY A 30 3.36 -0.31 16.58
N GLY A 31 2.80 0.89 16.40
CA GLY A 31 3.13 2.08 17.18
C GLY A 31 2.78 1.94 18.66
N PHE A 32 1.59 1.42 18.97
CA PHE A 32 1.20 1.07 20.34
C PHE A 32 2.08 -0.05 20.91
N GLY A 33 2.46 -1.03 20.10
CA GLY A 33 3.43 -2.06 20.45
C GLY A 33 4.76 -1.47 20.88
N VAL A 34 5.34 -0.56 20.08
CA VAL A 34 6.57 0.17 20.40
C VAL A 34 6.41 0.97 21.69
N ALA A 35 5.31 1.70 21.84
CA ALA A 35 5.07 2.55 23.01
C ALA A 35 4.87 1.75 24.31
N THR A 36 4.23 0.58 24.23
CA THR A 36 3.92 -0.27 25.40
C THR A 36 5.04 -1.29 25.69
N SER A 37 6.08 -1.35 24.86
CA SER A 37 7.16 -2.34 25.00
C SER A 37 7.96 -2.25 26.30
N ALA A 38 7.80 -1.18 27.10
CA ALA A 38 8.24 -1.04 28.51
C ALA A 38 9.67 -1.52 28.84
N GLY A 39 10.58 -1.54 27.86
CA GLY A 39 11.97 -2.00 28.02
C GLY A 39 12.26 -3.45 27.66
N ASN A 40 11.28 -4.24 27.17
CA ASN A 40 11.54 -5.56 26.59
C ASN A 40 12.00 -5.40 25.12
N PRO A 41 13.27 -5.71 24.80
CA PRO A 41 13.82 -5.56 23.45
C PRO A 41 13.12 -6.45 22.41
N GLU A 42 12.60 -7.61 22.81
CA GLU A 42 11.92 -8.55 21.90
C GLU A 42 10.59 -7.97 21.37
N ASN A 43 9.81 -7.36 22.26
CA ASN A 43 8.54 -6.72 21.86
C ASN A 43 8.78 -5.47 21.01
N LEU A 44 9.86 -4.73 21.30
CA LEU A 44 10.26 -3.57 20.53
C LEU A 44 10.67 -3.96 19.10
N GLU A 45 11.42 -5.04 18.95
CA GLU A 45 11.86 -5.56 17.65
C GLU A 45 10.66 -6.05 16.81
N LYS A 46 9.77 -6.85 17.41
CA LYS A 46 8.52 -7.31 16.76
C LYS A 46 7.64 -6.15 16.30
N ALA A 47 7.51 -5.10 17.11
CA ALA A 47 6.72 -3.94 16.77
C ALA A 47 7.34 -3.14 15.61
N LYS A 48 8.67 -2.99 15.59
CA LYS A 48 9.41 -2.40 14.45
C LYS A 48 9.29 -3.21 13.17
N GLU A 49 9.35 -4.53 13.27
CA GLU A 49 9.16 -5.43 12.13
C GLU A 49 7.74 -5.32 11.56
N THR A 50 6.73 -5.21 12.42
CA THR A 50 5.34 -4.96 12.02
C THR A 50 5.19 -3.63 11.27
N ILE A 51 5.82 -2.57 11.76
CA ILE A 51 5.82 -1.26 11.07
C ILE A 51 6.54 -1.36 9.72
N THR A 52 7.71 -2.01 9.70
CA THR A 52 8.52 -2.13 8.49
C THR A 52 7.81 -2.93 7.41
N SER A 53 7.16 -4.04 7.78
CA SER A 53 6.35 -4.85 6.85
C SER A 53 5.11 -4.10 6.35
N ALA A 54 4.43 -3.33 7.21
CA ALA A 54 3.30 -2.48 6.79
C ALA A 54 3.73 -1.40 5.80
N LEU A 55 4.89 -0.78 6.02
CA LEU A 55 5.48 0.20 5.10
C LEU A 55 5.96 -0.46 3.80
N ALA A 56 6.54 -1.65 3.87
CA ALA A 56 6.96 -2.40 2.67
C ALA A 56 5.75 -2.76 1.80
N GLY A 57 4.64 -3.18 2.41
CA GLY A 57 3.38 -3.42 1.69
C GLY A 57 2.81 -2.16 1.04
N LEU A 58 2.84 -1.02 1.75
CA LEU A 58 2.41 0.26 1.20
C LEU A 58 3.30 0.70 0.03
N ALA A 59 4.62 0.57 0.18
CA ALA A 59 5.60 0.87 -0.87
C ALA A 59 5.40 -0.05 -2.08
N PHE A 60 5.08 -1.32 -1.87
CA PHE A 60 4.78 -2.26 -2.94
C PHE A 60 3.55 -1.82 -3.76
N ILE A 61 2.48 -1.35 -3.10
CA ILE A 61 1.29 -0.81 -3.78
C ILE A 61 1.66 0.43 -4.60
N LEU A 62 2.45 1.34 -4.04
CA LEU A 62 2.91 2.55 -4.74
C LEU A 62 3.77 2.21 -5.97
N LEU A 63 4.66 1.23 -5.86
CA LEU A 63 5.48 0.75 -6.98
C LEU A 63 4.64 0.07 -8.05
N SER A 64 3.67 -0.74 -7.63
CA SER A 64 2.74 -1.39 -8.55
C SER A 64 1.92 -0.35 -9.31
N TRP A 65 1.46 0.70 -8.63
CA TRP A 65 0.81 1.84 -9.25
C TRP A 65 1.71 2.54 -10.27
N LEU A 66 2.97 2.82 -9.92
CA LEU A 66 3.93 3.45 -10.84
C LEU A 66 4.16 2.62 -12.12
N ILE A 67 4.31 1.30 -11.99
CA ILE A 67 4.48 0.40 -13.15
C ILE A 67 3.24 0.43 -14.04
N LEU A 68 2.04 0.41 -13.44
CA LEU A 68 0.79 0.43 -14.16
C LEU A 68 0.50 1.79 -14.80
N ASP A 69 0.94 2.88 -14.19
CA ASP A 69 0.88 4.23 -14.77
C ASP A 69 1.76 4.31 -16.02
N ILE A 70 3.02 3.87 -15.93
CA ILE A 70 3.94 3.86 -17.08
C ILE A 70 3.39 2.99 -18.22
N ILE A 71 3.03 1.74 -17.92
CA ILE A 71 2.56 0.79 -18.94
C ILE A 71 1.16 1.17 -19.47
N GLY A 72 0.24 1.56 -18.59
CA GLY A 72 -1.15 1.86 -18.93
C GLY A 72 -1.30 3.14 -19.74
N THR A 73 -0.52 4.18 -19.41
CA THR A 73 -0.56 5.46 -20.13
C THR A 73 0.16 5.35 -21.47
N ASP A 74 1.33 4.70 -21.53
CA ASP A 74 2.14 4.61 -22.76
C ASP A 74 1.66 3.54 -23.75
N ILE A 75 1.10 2.41 -23.29
CA ILE A 75 0.75 1.27 -24.18
C ILE A 75 -0.74 1.23 -24.54
N LEU A 76 -1.63 1.69 -23.66
CA LEU A 76 -3.08 1.60 -23.87
C LEU A 76 -3.76 2.96 -24.12
N GLY A 77 -3.06 4.09 -23.95
CA GLY A 77 -3.60 5.44 -24.20
C GLY A 77 -4.78 5.82 -23.29
N ILE A 78 -4.93 5.11 -22.18
CA ILE A 78 -6.02 5.32 -21.22
C ILE A 78 -5.47 6.31 -20.19
N ASN A 79 -5.97 7.55 -20.21
CA ASN A 79 -5.64 8.53 -19.18
C ASN A 79 -6.27 8.10 -17.86
N ILE A 80 -5.55 7.27 -17.10
CA ILE A 80 -5.92 6.79 -15.75
C ILE A 80 -6.15 7.99 -14.80
N PHE A 81 -5.50 9.11 -15.12
CA PHE A 81 -5.70 10.41 -14.49
C PHE A 81 -6.16 11.44 -15.54
N ASN A 82 -7.43 11.39 -15.92
CA ASN A 82 -8.07 12.49 -16.63
C ASN A 82 -8.23 13.69 -15.67
N ARG A 83 -7.22 14.55 -15.60
CA ARG A 83 -7.31 15.90 -15.03
C ARG A 83 -7.33 16.93 -16.15
#